data_AF-A0A1E4C269-F1
#
_entry.id   AF-A0A1E4C269-F1
#
_cell.length_a   1.000
_cell.length_b   1.000
_cell.length_c   1.000
_cell.angle_alpha   90.00
_cell.angle_beta   90.00
_cell.angle_gamma   90.00
#
_symmetry.space_group_name_H-M   'P 1'
#
loop_
_entity.id
_entity.type
_entity.pdbx_description
1 polymer ?
#
loop_
_entity_poly.entity_id
_entity_poly.type
_entity_poly.pdbx_seq_one_letter_code
_entity_poly.pdbx_strand_id
1 'polypeptide(L)'
;MPISSPANRKTLILTGASRGIGHATVKRFASAGWRVITCSRHPFPENCPWEMGPEDHIQVDLADPADTARAIAEMRSRLADQRGYLNALVNNAGISPKGAGGARLGTLDTPLDDWQHVFQVNFFAPVLLARGLLSELERAKGAVVNVTSIAGSRVHPFAGAAYATSKSALAGLTREMATDFGPRGVRVNAISPGEIDTSILSPGTERI
;
A
#
# COMPACT_ATOMS: atom_id res chain seq x y z
N MET A 1 5.80 12.94 27.79
CA MET A 1 5.32 14.05 26.94
C MET A 1 3.80 14.03 26.97
N PRO A 2 3.11 15.18 26.98
CA PRO A 2 1.65 15.18 26.96
C PRO A 2 1.20 14.61 25.61
N ILE A 3 0.29 13.65 25.64
CA ILE A 3 -0.37 13.08 24.46
C ILE A 3 -1.08 14.25 23.78
N SER A 4 -0.69 14.57 22.54
CA SER A 4 -1.34 15.62 21.75
C SER A 4 -2.84 15.36 21.73
N SER A 5 -3.66 16.42 21.83
CA SER A 5 -5.12 16.26 21.72
C SER A 5 -5.50 15.46 20.46
N PRO A 6 -6.60 14.68 20.47
CA PRO A 6 -7.01 13.84 19.35
C PRO A 6 -7.11 14.60 18.02
N ALA A 7 -7.43 15.90 18.10
CA ALA A 7 -7.58 16.82 16.98
C ALA A 7 -6.26 17.18 16.26
N ASN A 8 -5.10 16.88 16.85
CA ASN A 8 -3.78 17.21 16.27
C ASN A 8 -2.91 15.97 15.99
N ARG A 9 -3.48 14.77 16.15
CA ARG A 9 -2.81 13.50 15.88
C ARG A 9 -2.66 13.31 14.36
N LYS A 10 -1.44 13.06 13.89
CA LYS A 10 -1.20 12.78 12.46
C LYS A 10 -1.79 11.43 12.06
N THR A 11 -2.32 11.36 10.85
CA THR A 11 -3.00 10.16 10.34
C THR A 11 -2.30 9.59 9.10
N LEU A 12 -2.08 8.28 9.14
CA LEU A 12 -1.56 7.44 8.07
C LEU A 12 -2.65 6.47 7.62
N ILE A 13 -2.91 6.36 6.31
CA ILE A 13 -3.61 5.22 5.72
C ILE A 13 -2.57 4.27 5.11
N LEU A 14 -2.63 2.99 5.45
CA LEU A 14 -1.68 1.98 4.98
C LEU A 14 -2.39 0.74 4.43
N THR A 15 -2.11 0.39 3.17
CA THR A 15 -2.60 -0.86 2.57
C THR A 15 -1.64 -2.03 2.84
N GLY A 16 -2.16 -3.24 3.04
CA GLY A 16 -1.33 -4.44 3.22
C GLY A 16 -0.66 -4.52 4.59
N ALA A 17 -1.36 -4.13 5.65
CA ALA A 17 -0.84 -4.05 7.02
C ALA A 17 -0.64 -5.41 7.73
N SER A 18 -1.16 -6.50 7.18
CA SER A 18 -1.30 -7.77 7.91
C SER A 18 0.01 -8.49 8.22
N ARG A 19 1.07 -8.26 7.44
CA ARG A 19 2.37 -8.96 7.57
C ARG A 19 3.54 -8.12 7.04
N GLY A 20 4.76 -8.58 7.32
CA GLY A 20 5.99 -8.05 6.72
C GLY A 20 6.17 -6.53 6.92
N ILE A 21 6.53 -5.84 5.84
CA ILE A 21 6.81 -4.39 5.82
C ILE A 21 5.62 -3.58 6.36
N GLY A 22 4.40 -3.92 5.96
CA GLY A 22 3.20 -3.22 6.40
C GLY A 22 3.01 -3.29 7.91
N HIS A 23 3.14 -4.49 8.48
CA HIS A 23 3.03 -4.72 9.92
C HIS A 23 4.09 -3.94 10.71
N ALA A 24 5.35 -3.96 10.27
CA ALA A 24 6.42 -3.18 10.89
C ALA A 24 6.16 -1.66 10.78
N THR A 25 5.59 -1.21 9.67
CA THR A 25 5.22 0.20 9.47
C THR A 25 4.12 0.63 10.45
N VAL A 26 3.07 -0.17 10.63
CA VAL A 26 2.01 0.10 11.62
C VAL A 26 2.62 0.25 13.01
N LYS A 27 3.46 -0.71 13.45
CA LYS A 27 4.15 -0.66 14.75
C LYS A 27 4.94 0.63 14.94
N ARG A 28 5.70 1.01 13.93
CA ARG A 28 6.58 2.19 13.98
C ARG A 28 5.80 3.49 14.06
N PHE A 29 4.73 3.64 13.27
CA PHE A 29 3.93 4.86 13.26
C PHE A 29 3.02 4.97 14.49
N ALA A 30 2.41 3.86 14.92
CA ALA A 30 1.61 3.81 16.14
C ALA A 30 2.45 4.19 17.37
N SER A 31 3.65 3.62 17.53
CA SER A 31 4.57 3.97 18.63
C SER A 31 5.08 5.42 18.55
N ALA A 32 5.04 6.05 17.38
CA ALA A 32 5.34 7.48 17.20
C ALA A 32 4.11 8.38 17.45
N GLY A 33 3.00 7.83 17.94
CA GLY A 33 1.77 8.56 18.25
C GLY A 33 0.88 8.86 17.05
N TRP A 34 1.12 8.28 15.86
CA TRP A 34 0.24 8.48 14.71
C TRP A 34 -1.00 7.60 14.81
N ARG A 35 -2.12 8.07 14.27
CA ARG A 35 -3.28 7.24 13.97
C ARG A 35 -2.99 6.48 12.68
N VAL A 36 -3.19 5.16 12.67
CA VAL A 36 -2.89 4.33 11.52
C VAL A 36 -4.15 3.60 11.09
N ILE A 37 -4.75 4.02 9.99
CA ILE A 37 -5.90 3.34 9.40
C ILE A 37 -5.35 2.28 8.44
N THR A 38 -5.64 1.01 8.72
CA THR A 38 -5.16 -0.12 7.92
C THR A 38 -6.18 -0.58 6.91
N CYS A 39 -5.71 -1.03 5.75
CA CYS A 39 -6.57 -1.55 4.69
C CYS A 39 -6.13 -2.97 4.27
N SER A 40 -7.07 -3.92 4.29
CA SER A 40 -6.79 -5.30 3.92
C SER A 40 -8.04 -6.03 3.43
N ARG A 41 -7.88 -7.15 2.72
CA ARG A 41 -9.01 -7.99 2.28
C ARG A 41 -9.71 -8.72 3.43
N HIS A 42 -9.00 -8.92 4.53
CA HIS A 42 -9.51 -9.62 5.70
C HIS A 42 -10.15 -8.61 6.66
N PRO A 43 -11.18 -9.01 7.41
CA PRO A 43 -11.74 -8.19 8.47
C PRO A 43 -10.71 -7.90 9.56
N PHE A 44 -11.02 -6.94 10.43
CA PHE A 44 -10.19 -6.62 11.58
C PHE A 44 -10.00 -7.87 12.46
N PRO A 45 -8.75 -8.25 12.78
CA PRO A 45 -8.51 -9.45 13.57
C PRO A 45 -8.93 -9.24 15.03
N GLU A 46 -9.66 -10.20 15.61
CA GLU A 46 -10.07 -10.16 17.02
C GLU A 46 -8.86 -10.05 17.97
N ASN A 47 -7.75 -10.69 17.61
CA ASN A 47 -6.48 -10.67 18.35
C ASN A 47 -5.49 -9.65 17.77
N CYS A 48 -5.94 -8.43 17.46
CA CYS A 48 -5.06 -7.38 16.98
C CYS A 48 -4.03 -7.03 18.08
N PRO A 49 -2.71 -7.15 17.82
CA PRO A 49 -1.68 -6.88 18.82
C PRO A 49 -1.46 -5.37 19.07
N TRP A 50 -2.27 -4.51 18.46
CA TRP A 50 -2.12 -3.06 18.48
C TRP A 50 -3.29 -2.42 19.22
N GLU A 51 -3.06 -1.23 19.80
CA GLU A 51 -4.11 -0.40 20.42
C GLU A 51 -5.14 0.17 19.41
N MET A 52 -5.14 -0.30 18.16
CA MET A 52 -6.11 0.11 17.15
C MET A 52 -7.39 -0.71 17.32
N GLY A 53 -8.55 -0.09 17.20
CA GLY A 53 -9.82 -0.82 17.11
C GLY A 53 -10.33 -0.93 15.67
N PRO A 54 -11.52 -1.54 15.48
CA PRO A 54 -12.19 -1.68 14.18
C PRO A 54 -12.36 -0.35 13.41
N GLU A 55 -12.48 0.77 14.11
CA GLU A 55 -12.55 2.13 13.58
C GLU A 55 -11.28 2.59 12.83
N ASP A 56 -10.16 1.90 13.03
CA ASP A 56 -8.88 2.12 12.34
C ASP A 56 -8.54 0.98 11.36
N HIS A 57 -9.57 0.23 10.94
CA HIS A 57 -9.44 -0.80 9.90
C HIS A 57 -10.56 -0.75 8.86
N ILE A 58 -10.18 -0.75 7.58
CA ILE A 58 -11.08 -0.81 6.44
C ILE A 58 -10.83 -2.11 5.69
N GLN A 59 -11.85 -2.96 5.66
CA GLN A 59 -11.83 -4.14 4.81
C GLN A 59 -12.04 -3.70 3.36
N VAL A 60 -11.14 -4.09 2.47
CA VAL A 60 -11.19 -3.74 1.04
C VAL A 60 -10.42 -4.76 0.20
N ASP A 61 -11.02 -5.17 -0.91
CA ASP A 61 -10.32 -5.83 -2.01
C ASP A 61 -9.86 -4.83 -3.06
N LEU A 62 -8.55 -4.62 -3.10
CA LEU A 62 -7.91 -3.72 -4.07
C LEU A 62 -7.93 -4.28 -5.51
N ALA A 63 -8.29 -5.55 -5.68
CA ALA A 63 -8.53 -6.14 -6.99
C ALA A 63 -9.88 -5.72 -7.60
N ASP A 64 -10.80 -5.16 -6.79
CA ASP A 64 -12.09 -4.66 -7.25
C ASP A 64 -12.06 -3.10 -7.26
N PRO A 65 -12.14 -2.46 -8.45
CA PRO A 65 -12.23 -1.00 -8.55
C PRO A 65 -13.43 -0.41 -7.81
N ALA A 66 -14.57 -1.11 -7.78
CA ALA A 66 -15.79 -0.63 -7.12
C ALA A 66 -15.64 -0.68 -5.60
N ASP A 67 -15.08 -1.77 -5.06
CA ASP A 67 -14.77 -1.87 -3.63
C ASP A 67 -13.70 -0.86 -3.20
N THR A 68 -12.70 -0.62 -4.06
CA THR A 68 -11.71 0.44 -3.84
C THR A 68 -12.37 1.82 -3.78
N ALA A 69 -13.33 2.11 -4.67
CA ALA A 69 -14.08 3.37 -4.65
C ALA A 69 -14.93 3.52 -3.38
N ARG A 70 -15.61 2.45 -2.94
CA ARG A 70 -16.34 2.41 -1.67
C ARG A 70 -15.41 2.68 -0.48
N ALA A 71 -14.26 2.01 -0.44
CA ALA A 71 -13.27 2.18 0.62
C ALA A 71 -12.72 3.60 0.67
N ILE A 72 -12.51 4.27 -0.48
CA ILE A 72 -12.12 5.70 -0.52
C ILE A 72 -13.19 6.57 0.14
N ALA A 73 -14.47 6.36 -0.16
CA ALA A 73 -15.55 7.12 0.47
C ALA A 73 -15.57 6.92 2.00
N GLU A 74 -15.37 5.68 2.45
CA GLU A 74 -15.26 5.34 3.87
C GLU A 74 -14.04 5.99 4.53
N MET A 75 -12.86 5.97 3.89
CA MET A 75 -11.65 6.64 4.38
C MET A 75 -11.91 8.14 4.61
N ARG A 76 -12.57 8.81 3.64
CA ARG A 76 -12.90 10.23 3.75
C ARG A 76 -13.85 10.51 4.92
N SER A 77 -14.84 9.64 5.13
CA SER A 77 -15.74 9.73 6.29
C SER A 77 -14.98 9.59 7.61
N ARG A 78 -14.08 8.61 7.75
CA ARG A 78 -13.29 8.38 8.97
C ARG A 78 -12.26 9.48 9.27
N LEU A 79 -11.91 10.29 8.27
CA LEU A 79 -11.03 11.45 8.41
C LEU A 79 -11.78 12.75 8.72
N ALA A 80 -13.12 12.78 8.61
CA ALA A 80 -13.92 14.00 8.77
C ALA A 80 -13.71 14.66 10.14
N ASP A 81 -13.68 13.85 11.21
CA ASP A 81 -13.48 14.31 12.59
C ASP A 81 -12.07 14.87 12.86
N GLN A 82 -11.13 14.66 11.94
CA GLN A 82 -9.74 15.14 12.01
C GLN A 82 -9.47 16.24 10.98
N ARG A 83 -10.44 17.15 10.78
CA ARG A 83 -10.36 18.25 9.78
C ARG A 83 -10.25 17.74 8.33
N GLY A 84 -10.47 16.46 8.08
CA GLY A 84 -10.24 15.81 6.80
C GLY A 84 -8.76 15.73 6.42
N TYR A 85 -7.84 15.65 7.40
CA TYR A 85 -6.40 15.65 7.14
C TYR A 85 -5.87 14.23 6.96
N LEU A 86 -5.21 13.99 5.82
CA LEU A 86 -4.42 12.78 5.59
C LEU A 86 -2.93 13.13 5.48
N ASN A 87 -2.14 12.84 6.51
CA ASN A 87 -0.73 13.19 6.52
C ASN A 87 0.12 12.23 5.70
N ALA A 88 -0.28 10.96 5.61
CA ALA A 88 0.43 9.97 4.81
C ALA A 88 -0.53 8.93 4.19
N LEU A 89 -0.28 8.58 2.93
CA LEU A 89 -0.85 7.40 2.26
C LEU A 89 0.30 6.47 1.89
N VAL A 90 0.30 5.24 2.40
CA VAL A 90 1.30 4.21 2.09
C VAL A 90 0.64 3.09 1.29
N ASN A 91 0.93 3.07 0.00
CA ASN A 91 0.54 2.00 -0.92
C ASN A 91 1.53 0.85 -0.81
N ASN A 92 1.32 -0.03 0.18
CA ASN A 92 2.19 -1.16 0.48
C ASN A 92 1.63 -2.50 -0.01
N ALA A 93 0.31 -2.65 -0.11
CA ALA A 93 -0.30 -3.87 -0.63
C ALA A 93 0.27 -4.23 -2.02
N GLY A 94 0.54 -5.52 -2.21
CA GLY A 94 0.90 -6.04 -3.51
C GLY A 94 0.89 -7.57 -3.54
N ILE A 95 0.72 -8.11 -4.74
CA ILE A 95 0.63 -9.55 -4.99
C ILE A 95 1.66 -9.98 -6.05
N SER A 96 2.23 -11.17 -5.86
CA SER A 96 3.15 -11.83 -6.80
C SER A 96 2.76 -13.32 -6.87
N PRO A 97 1.79 -13.69 -7.73
CA PRO A 97 1.36 -15.07 -7.88
C PRO A 97 2.51 -16.00 -8.26
N LYS A 98 2.43 -17.26 -7.82
CA LYS A 98 3.40 -18.32 -8.11
C LYS A 98 2.70 -19.49 -8.76
N GLY A 99 3.42 -20.19 -9.63
CA GLY A 99 2.97 -21.44 -10.22
C GLY A 99 3.10 -22.61 -9.24
N ALA A 100 2.85 -23.82 -9.75
CA ALA A 100 2.99 -25.06 -8.98
C ALA A 100 4.36 -25.15 -8.28
N GLY A 101 4.37 -25.58 -7.02
CA GLY A 101 5.59 -25.70 -6.22
C GLY A 101 6.29 -24.36 -5.89
N GLY A 102 5.61 -23.22 -6.05
CA GLY A 102 6.19 -21.90 -5.81
C GLY A 102 7.03 -21.37 -6.98
N ALA A 103 6.91 -22.01 -8.14
CA ALA A 103 7.64 -21.63 -9.35
C ALA A 103 7.32 -20.20 -9.80
N ARG A 104 8.34 -19.53 -10.34
CA ARG A 104 8.20 -18.21 -10.93
C ARG A 104 7.33 -18.29 -12.20
N LEU A 105 6.31 -17.46 -12.28
CA LEU A 105 5.50 -17.29 -13.50
C LEU A 105 6.16 -16.29 -14.47
N GLY A 106 6.49 -16.75 -15.67
CA GLY A 106 7.17 -16.00 -16.71
C GLY A 106 6.22 -15.37 -17.73
N THR A 107 6.76 -14.71 -18.75
CA THR A 107 5.94 -14.09 -19.81
C THR A 107 5.29 -15.10 -20.74
N LEU A 108 5.79 -16.34 -20.78
CA LEU A 108 5.34 -17.37 -21.72
C LEU A 108 4.13 -18.16 -21.21
N ASP A 109 3.93 -18.18 -19.90
CA ASP A 109 3.06 -19.13 -19.20
C ASP A 109 2.11 -18.46 -18.19
N THR A 110 2.32 -17.18 -17.84
CA THR A 110 1.38 -16.46 -16.96
C THR A 110 0.07 -16.14 -17.71
N PRO A 111 -1.10 -16.63 -17.25
CA PRO A 111 -2.40 -16.29 -17.83
C PRO A 111 -2.68 -14.79 -17.79
N LEU A 112 -3.35 -14.25 -18.81
CA LEU A 112 -3.62 -12.80 -18.91
C LEU A 112 -4.44 -12.27 -17.71
N ASP A 113 -5.35 -13.07 -17.16
CA ASP A 113 -6.14 -12.67 -16.00
C ASP A 113 -5.28 -12.44 -14.75
N ASP A 114 -4.20 -13.22 -14.57
CA ASP A 114 -3.22 -12.98 -13.50
C ASP A 114 -2.50 -11.65 -13.70
N TRP A 115 -2.15 -11.29 -14.94
CA TRP A 115 -1.57 -9.98 -15.22
C TRP A 115 -2.52 -8.85 -14.84
N GLN A 116 -3.78 -8.94 -15.25
CA GLN A 116 -4.79 -7.93 -14.94
C GLN A 116 -4.99 -7.81 -13.44
N HIS A 117 -5.12 -8.94 -12.74
CA HIS A 117 -5.26 -8.98 -11.28
C HIS A 117 -4.05 -8.34 -10.57
N VAL A 118 -2.83 -8.69 -10.99
CA VAL A 118 -1.59 -8.12 -10.45
C VAL A 118 -1.51 -6.61 -10.69
N PHE A 119 -1.82 -6.13 -11.89
CA PHE A 119 -1.82 -4.70 -12.19
C PHE A 119 -2.92 -3.95 -11.44
N GLN A 120 -4.09 -4.57 -11.27
CA GLN A 120 -5.19 -3.97 -10.54
C GLN A 120 -4.79 -3.68 -9.09
N VAL A 121 -4.20 -4.66 -8.40
CA VAL A 121 -3.75 -4.50 -7.01
C VAL A 121 -2.48 -3.63 -6.91
N ASN A 122 -1.46 -3.89 -7.73
CA ASN A 122 -0.13 -3.30 -7.55
C ASN A 122 0.01 -1.91 -8.15
N PHE A 123 -0.86 -1.53 -9.09
CA PHE A 123 -0.73 -0.29 -9.86
C PHE A 123 -2.01 0.55 -9.86
N PHE A 124 -3.15 0.00 -10.31
CA PHE A 124 -4.37 0.79 -10.44
C PHE A 124 -4.97 1.17 -9.08
N ALA A 125 -4.95 0.28 -8.09
CA ALA A 125 -5.39 0.63 -6.74
C ALA A 125 -4.60 1.82 -6.14
N PRO A 126 -3.25 1.87 -6.20
CA PRO A 126 -2.49 3.09 -5.88
C PRO A 126 -2.94 4.35 -6.61
N VAL A 127 -3.24 4.27 -7.92
CA VAL A 127 -3.80 5.39 -8.70
C VAL A 127 -5.13 5.85 -8.11
N LEU A 128 -6.07 4.93 -7.91
CA LEU A 128 -7.41 5.21 -7.42
C LEU A 128 -7.37 5.83 -6.02
N LEU A 129 -6.58 5.26 -5.11
CA LEU A 129 -6.44 5.74 -3.73
C LEU A 129 -5.85 7.14 -3.68
N ALA A 130 -4.71 7.38 -4.35
CA ALA A 130 -4.04 8.68 -4.33
C ALA A 130 -4.91 9.77 -4.97
N ARG A 131 -5.58 9.47 -6.08
CA ARG A 131 -6.53 10.39 -6.74
C ARG A 131 -7.75 10.66 -5.86
N GLY A 132 -8.32 9.62 -5.26
CA GLY A 132 -9.53 9.70 -4.45
C GLY A 132 -9.36 10.42 -3.11
N LEU A 133 -8.12 10.46 -2.59
CA LEU A 133 -7.76 11.08 -1.31
C LEU A 133 -6.97 12.39 -1.47
N LEU A 134 -6.86 12.92 -2.70
CA LEU A 134 -6.03 14.10 -3.00
C LEU A 134 -6.43 15.32 -2.16
N SER A 135 -7.73 15.56 -1.98
CA SER A 135 -8.23 16.70 -1.19
C SER A 135 -7.82 16.61 0.28
N GLU A 136 -7.81 15.41 0.85
CA GLU A 136 -7.39 15.14 2.23
C GLU A 136 -5.86 15.28 2.39
N LEU A 137 -5.09 14.80 1.40
CA LEU A 137 -3.64 14.97 1.34
C LEU A 137 -3.24 16.44 1.20
N GLU A 138 -3.90 17.18 0.32
CA GLU A 138 -3.63 18.60 0.05
C GLU A 138 -3.88 19.47 1.29
N ARG A 139 -4.99 19.23 2.00
CA ARG A 139 -5.33 19.91 3.26
C ARG A 139 -4.26 19.70 4.34
N ALA A 140 -3.66 18.51 4.38
CA ALA A 140 -2.64 18.16 5.35
C ALA A 140 -1.20 18.48 4.92
N LYS A 141 -0.99 18.94 3.67
CA LYS A 141 0.34 18.98 3.01
C LYS A 141 1.07 17.64 3.18
N GLY A 142 0.32 16.57 2.92
CA GLY A 142 0.70 15.19 3.20
C GLY A 142 1.69 14.61 2.19
N ALA A 143 1.89 13.29 2.29
CA ALA A 143 2.75 12.55 1.39
C ALA A 143 2.16 11.19 0.99
N VAL A 144 2.45 10.77 -0.24
CA VAL A 144 2.19 9.42 -0.74
C VAL A 144 3.52 8.67 -0.82
N VAL A 145 3.53 7.43 -0.32
CA VAL A 145 4.66 6.50 -0.46
C VAL A 145 4.19 5.24 -1.16
N ASN A 146 4.78 4.95 -2.30
CA ASN A 146 4.53 3.73 -3.06
C ASN A 146 5.63 2.70 -2.76
N VAL A 147 5.25 1.50 -2.31
CA VAL A 147 6.20 0.41 -2.08
C VAL A 147 6.40 -0.35 -3.39
N THR A 148 7.54 -0.14 -4.04
CA THR A 148 7.94 -0.82 -5.27
C THR A 148 8.72 -2.10 -4.95
N SER A 149 9.74 -2.44 -5.73
CA SER A 149 10.59 -3.62 -5.52
C SER A 149 11.84 -3.49 -6.39
N ILE A 150 12.96 -4.05 -5.93
CA ILE A 150 14.16 -4.24 -6.79
C ILE A 150 13.83 -5.01 -8.08
N ALA A 151 12.83 -5.91 -8.03
CA ALA A 151 12.33 -6.64 -9.19
C ALA A 151 11.70 -5.72 -10.25
N GLY A 152 11.29 -4.50 -9.90
CA GLY A 152 10.80 -3.50 -10.86
C GLY A 152 11.92 -2.80 -11.63
N SER A 153 13.18 -2.99 -11.22
CA SER A 153 14.36 -2.38 -11.85
C SER A 153 15.28 -3.38 -12.53
N ARG A 154 15.22 -4.65 -12.13
CA ARG A 154 16.06 -5.76 -12.63
C ARG A 154 15.30 -7.07 -12.56
N VAL A 155 15.67 -8.04 -13.41
CA VAL A 155 15.10 -9.39 -13.36
C VAL A 155 15.58 -10.10 -12.09
N HIS A 156 14.63 -10.65 -11.32
CA HIS A 156 14.92 -11.45 -10.12
C HIS A 156 14.25 -12.83 -10.19
N PRO A 157 14.92 -13.92 -9.76
CA PRO A 157 14.38 -15.28 -9.81
C PRO A 157 13.10 -15.48 -8.98
N PHE A 158 12.92 -14.72 -7.89
CA PHE A 158 11.72 -14.82 -7.07
C PHE A 158 10.53 -14.05 -7.65
N ALA A 159 10.70 -13.15 -8.61
CA ALA A 159 9.64 -12.25 -9.06
C ALA A 159 9.09 -12.66 -10.43
N GLY A 160 7.80 -12.99 -10.49
CA GLY A 160 7.09 -13.23 -11.74
C GLY A 160 7.03 -11.99 -12.63
N ALA A 161 6.85 -12.19 -13.94
CA ALA A 161 6.90 -11.11 -14.94
C ALA A 161 5.85 -10.02 -14.70
N ALA A 162 4.61 -10.41 -14.40
CA ALA A 162 3.53 -9.48 -14.07
C ALA A 162 3.85 -8.62 -12.82
N TYR A 163 4.43 -9.23 -11.79
CA TYR A 163 4.81 -8.49 -10.58
C TYR A 163 5.92 -7.47 -10.87
N ALA A 164 7.02 -7.92 -11.47
CA ALA A 164 8.17 -7.08 -11.81
C ALA A 164 7.75 -5.86 -12.65
N THR A 165 7.00 -6.10 -13.73
CA THR A 165 6.50 -5.03 -14.60
C THR A 165 5.52 -4.10 -13.88
N SER A 166 4.61 -4.62 -13.05
CA SER A 166 3.70 -3.78 -12.25
C SER A 166 4.44 -2.86 -11.27
N LYS A 167 5.53 -3.33 -10.65
CA LYS A 167 6.36 -2.51 -9.75
C LYS A 167 7.22 -1.50 -10.50
N SER A 168 7.64 -1.82 -11.73
CA SER A 168 8.27 -0.85 -12.63
C SER A 168 7.30 0.26 -13.03
N ALA A 169 6.06 -0.10 -13.40
CA ALA A 169 4.99 0.84 -13.71
C ALA A 169 4.67 1.73 -12.50
N LEU A 170 4.60 1.17 -11.29
CA LEU A 170 4.39 1.93 -10.05
C LEU A 170 5.53 2.93 -9.77
N ALA A 171 6.78 2.58 -10.10
CA ALA A 171 7.91 3.49 -10.01
C ALA A 171 7.81 4.65 -11.03
N GLY A 172 7.32 4.38 -12.24
CA GLY A 172 6.97 5.40 -13.23
C GLY A 172 5.87 6.32 -12.74
N LEU A 173 4.76 5.75 -12.30
CA LEU A 173 3.61 6.48 -11.74
C LEU A 173 4.01 7.39 -10.57
N THR A 174 4.94 6.95 -9.73
CA THR A 174 5.43 7.76 -8.61
C THR A 174 6.00 9.10 -9.09
N ARG A 175 6.72 9.12 -10.21
CA ARG A 175 7.28 10.37 -10.78
C ARG A 175 6.19 11.24 -11.40
N GLU A 176 5.27 10.64 -12.15
CA GLU A 176 4.12 11.36 -12.73
C GLU A 176 3.27 12.01 -11.63
N MET A 177 2.91 11.24 -10.61
CA MET A 177 2.15 11.74 -9.47
C MET A 177 2.91 12.82 -8.69
N ALA A 178 4.23 12.72 -8.56
CA ALA A 178 5.01 13.78 -7.90
C ALA A 178 4.90 15.11 -8.65
N THR A 179 4.90 15.07 -9.99
CA THR A 179 4.69 16.24 -10.85
C THR A 179 3.26 16.79 -10.70
N ASP A 180 2.26 15.91 -10.75
CA ASP A 180 0.85 16.32 -10.67
C ASP A 180 0.47 16.87 -9.29
N PHE A 181 1.01 16.28 -8.22
CA PHE A 181 0.59 16.55 -6.84
C PHE A 181 1.48 17.61 -6.17
N GLY A 182 2.69 17.82 -6.68
CA GLY A 182 3.66 18.80 -6.19
C GLY A 182 3.11 20.23 -6.09
N PRO A 183 2.46 20.79 -7.14
CA PRO A 183 1.84 22.11 -7.09
C PRO A 183 0.76 22.27 -6.01
N ARG A 184 0.17 21.16 -5.55
CA ARG A 184 -0.83 21.13 -4.45
C ARG A 184 -0.17 21.01 -3.07
N GLY A 185 1.16 20.90 -3.02
CA GLY A 185 1.94 20.73 -1.79
C GLY A 185 1.90 19.32 -1.23
N VAL A 186 1.62 18.31 -2.06
CA VAL A 186 1.65 16.89 -1.69
C VAL A 186 2.87 16.24 -2.32
N ARG A 187 3.69 15.57 -1.50
CA ARG A 187 4.89 14.87 -1.98
C ARG A 187 4.56 13.43 -2.35
N VAL A 188 5.19 12.90 -3.38
CA VAL A 188 5.04 11.48 -3.78
C VAL A 188 6.42 10.87 -3.96
N ASN A 189 6.69 9.76 -3.27
CA ASN A 189 7.96 9.05 -3.31
C ASN A 189 7.74 7.54 -3.36
N ALA A 190 8.79 6.79 -3.73
CA ALA A 190 8.77 5.34 -3.70
C ALA A 190 9.90 4.80 -2.82
N ILE A 191 9.65 3.66 -2.19
CA ILE A 191 10.69 2.82 -1.58
C ILE A 191 10.78 1.52 -2.39
N SER A 192 11.99 1.03 -2.63
CA SER A 192 12.25 -0.18 -3.41
C SER A 192 12.92 -1.24 -2.56
N PRO A 193 12.16 -2.01 -1.75
CA PRO A 193 12.73 -3.04 -0.90
C PRO A 193 13.42 -4.13 -1.72
N GLY A 194 14.49 -4.66 -1.13
CA GLY A 194 15.12 -5.90 -1.57
C GLY A 194 14.35 -7.13 -1.10
N GLU A 195 15.03 -8.27 -1.02
CA GLU A 195 14.46 -9.46 -0.43
C GLU A 195 14.26 -9.24 1.07
N ILE A 196 13.00 -9.30 1.50
CA ILE A 196 12.63 -9.28 2.90
C ILE A 196 11.85 -10.55 3.13
N ASP A 197 12.25 -11.30 4.16
CA ASP A 197 11.58 -12.54 4.56
C ASP A 197 10.11 -12.25 4.89
N THR A 198 9.28 -12.52 3.89
CA THR A 198 7.85 -12.30 3.85
C THR A 198 7.29 -13.35 2.90
N SER A 199 5.99 -13.64 3.01
CA SER A 199 5.32 -14.67 2.20
C SER A 199 5.29 -14.43 0.69
N ILE A 200 5.94 -13.37 0.18
CA ILE A 200 6.06 -13.08 -1.26
C ILE A 200 7.25 -13.83 -1.90
N LEU A 201 8.18 -14.34 -1.09
CA LEU A 201 9.35 -15.06 -1.56
C LEU A 201 8.99 -16.45 -2.11
N SER A 202 9.75 -16.90 -3.10
CA SER A 202 9.68 -18.27 -3.60
C SER A 202 10.62 -19.19 -2.76
N PRO A 203 10.37 -20.51 -2.71
CA PRO A 203 11.29 -21.43 -2.05
C PRO A 203 12.72 -21.32 -2.62
N GLY A 204 13.74 -21.31 -1.75
CA GLY A 204 15.17 -21.33 -2.15
C GLY A 204 15.82 -19.96 -2.38
N THR A 205 15.10 -18.85 -2.19
CA THR A 205 15.66 -17.49 -2.36
C THR A 205 16.66 -17.12 -1.24
N GLU A 206 16.64 -17.81 -0.09
CA GLU A 206 17.53 -17.58 1.07
C GLU A 206 19.03 -17.82 0.79
N ARG A 207 19.39 -18.32 -0.39
CA ARG A 207 20.74 -18.79 -0.75
C ARG A 207 21.42 -17.97 -1.86
N ILE A 208 20.85 -16.84 -2.27
CA ILE A 208 21.32 -15.99 -3.37
C ILE A 208 21.90 -14.68 -2.85
#